data_AF-A0A7J7TV53-F1
#
_entry.id   AF-A0A7J7TV53-F1
#
_cell.length_a   1.000
_cell.length_b   1.000
_cell.length_c   1.000
_cell.angle_alpha   90.00
_cell.angle_beta   90.00
_cell.angle_gamma   90.00
#
_symmetry.space_group_name_H-M   'P 1'
#
loop_
_entity.id
_entity.type
_entity.pdbx_description
1 polymer ?
#
loop_
_entity_poly.entity_id
_entity_poly.type
_entity_poly.pdbx_seq_one_letter_code
_entity_poly.pdbx_strand_id
1 'polypeptide(L)'
;MKVLLLKDAKEEGGQDPYVRELGLHGLEATLIPVLSFEFLSLPTFWEKLSRPEGYGGLIFTSPRAVEAVELSLEQDGKSEVWKKSLRETWNAKPVYVVGNATASLVKKLGLEAEGESSGNAEKLAEWICSREPPALPLLFPCGALKGEVLPQMLKDKGIPMESIIVYRKIPHPGIQVNLDSYYSKQHQQGSALALRRASRPASPFSAPLASRTASSTFGSSPEAASSKSSSQPSAPPPRAPWPPRACP
;
A
#
# COMPACT_ATOMS: atom_id res chain seq x y z
N MET A 1 -19.58 -11.31 22.71
CA MET A 1 -19.80 -10.21 21.74
C MET A 1 -18.80 -10.37 20.61
N LYS A 2 -19.21 -10.15 19.36
CA LYS A 2 -18.38 -10.43 18.18
C LYS A 2 -17.82 -9.15 17.59
N VAL A 3 -16.56 -9.20 17.17
CA VAL A 3 -15.81 -8.06 16.65
C VAL A 3 -15.24 -8.40 15.28
N LEU A 4 -15.52 -7.55 14.30
CA LEU A 4 -14.92 -7.66 12.98
C LEU A 4 -13.77 -6.65 12.86
N LEU A 5 -12.57 -7.16 12.57
CA LEU A 5 -11.36 -6.39 12.32
C LEU A 5 -11.08 -6.30 10.82
N LEU A 6 -11.11 -5.08 10.31
CA LEU A 6 -10.75 -4.74 8.92
C LEU A 6 -9.38 -4.06 8.93
N LYS A 7 -8.32 -4.84 8.76
CA LYS A 7 -6.92 -4.37 8.76
C LYS A 7 -6.05 -5.29 7.93
N ASP A 8 -4.87 -4.84 7.55
CA ASP A 8 -3.91 -5.66 6.82
C ASP A 8 -3.47 -6.88 7.64
N ALA A 9 -3.20 -8.00 6.98
CA ALA A 9 -2.67 -9.17 7.67
C ALA A 9 -1.25 -8.87 8.19
N LYS A 10 -0.89 -9.46 9.34
CA LYS A 10 0.50 -9.43 9.80
C LYS A 10 1.33 -10.33 8.88
N GLU A 11 2.53 -9.89 8.53
CA GLU A 11 3.46 -10.66 7.66
C GLU A 11 4.29 -11.69 8.43
N GLU A 12 4.38 -11.57 9.75
CA GLU A 12 5.12 -12.51 10.59
C GLU A 12 4.19 -13.49 11.29
N GLY A 13 4.56 -14.77 11.24
CA GLY A 13 3.82 -15.90 11.80
C GLY A 13 3.40 -15.71 13.26
N GLY A 14 2.13 -16.03 13.53
CA GLY A 14 1.51 -15.92 14.85
C GLY A 14 0.08 -15.39 14.76
N GLN A 15 -0.64 -15.47 15.88
CA GLN A 15 -1.97 -14.87 16.00
C GLN A 15 -1.85 -13.34 16.01
N ASP A 16 -2.74 -12.65 15.29
CA ASP A 16 -2.78 -11.20 15.25
C ASP A 16 -2.95 -10.61 16.66
N PRO A 17 -2.17 -9.58 17.06
CA PRO A 17 -2.18 -9.06 18.42
C PRO A 17 -3.54 -8.48 18.82
N TYR A 18 -4.31 -7.92 17.88
CA TYR A 18 -5.66 -7.43 18.18
C TYR A 18 -6.63 -8.60 18.38
N VAL A 19 -6.52 -9.65 17.57
CA VAL A 19 -7.33 -10.86 17.74
C VAL A 19 -7.04 -11.51 19.09
N ARG A 20 -5.76 -11.63 19.45
CA ARG A 20 -5.33 -12.19 20.74
C ARG A 20 -5.85 -11.37 21.91
N GLU A 21 -5.64 -10.06 21.89
CA GLU A 21 -6.06 -9.17 22.97
C GLU A 21 -7.57 -9.19 23.15
N LEU A 22 -8.34 -9.10 22.07
CA LEU A 22 -9.81 -9.20 22.13
C LEU A 22 -10.26 -10.55 22.71
N GLY A 23 -9.58 -11.64 22.36
CA GLY A 23 -9.82 -12.96 22.93
C GLY A 23 -9.62 -13.01 24.45
N LEU A 24 -8.59 -12.32 24.98
CA LEU A 24 -8.35 -12.23 26.43
C LEU A 24 -9.50 -11.55 27.19
N HIS A 25 -10.25 -10.66 26.52
CA HIS A 25 -11.44 -9.99 27.08
C HIS A 25 -12.76 -10.69 26.73
N GLY A 26 -12.72 -11.95 26.28
CA GLY A 26 -13.91 -12.73 25.95
C GLY A 26 -14.64 -12.26 24.67
N LEU A 27 -13.94 -11.51 23.81
CA LEU A 27 -14.47 -11.03 22.53
C LEU A 27 -14.02 -11.96 21.40
N GLU A 28 -14.98 -12.43 20.61
CA GLU A 28 -14.70 -13.25 19.44
C GLU A 28 -14.36 -12.33 18.26
N ALA A 29 -13.07 -12.28 17.91
CA ALA A 29 -12.56 -11.41 16.86
C ALA A 29 -12.33 -12.18 15.56
N THR A 30 -12.87 -11.68 14.45
CA THR A 30 -12.56 -12.15 13.09
C THR A 30 -11.80 -11.08 12.34
N LEU A 31 -10.67 -11.43 11.73
CA LEU A 31 -9.88 -10.53 10.91
C LEU A 31 -10.13 -10.80 9.42
N ILE A 32 -10.49 -9.75 8.67
CA ILE A 32 -10.56 -9.77 7.20
C ILE A 32 -9.52 -8.78 6.66
N PRO A 33 -8.53 -9.26 5.88
CA PRO A 33 -7.55 -8.39 5.24
C PRO A 33 -8.22 -7.49 4.22
N VAL A 34 -7.83 -6.20 4.21
CA VAL A 34 -8.42 -5.18 3.34
C VAL A 34 -7.49 -4.70 2.24
N LEU A 35 -6.18 -4.82 2.42
CA LEU A 35 -5.19 -4.54 1.37
C LEU A 35 -4.48 -5.83 0.94
N SER A 36 -4.06 -5.81 -0.32
CA SER A 36 -3.11 -6.74 -0.91
C SER A 36 -2.11 -5.95 -1.74
N PHE A 37 -1.11 -6.63 -2.28
CA PHE A 37 -0.09 -6.07 -3.16
C PHE A 37 -0.05 -6.82 -4.48
N GLU A 38 0.31 -6.09 -5.52
CA GLU A 38 0.54 -6.63 -6.84
C GLU A 38 1.92 -6.20 -7.31
N PHE A 39 2.68 -7.14 -7.86
CA PHE A 39 3.99 -6.89 -8.43
C PHE A 39 3.88 -6.46 -9.89
N LEU A 40 4.67 -5.48 -10.28
CA LEU A 40 4.63 -4.83 -11.58
C LEU A 40 6.03 -4.80 -12.18
N SER A 41 6.11 -4.67 -13.51
CA SER A 41 7.35 -4.36 -14.23
C SER A 41 8.54 -5.28 -13.94
N LEU A 42 8.31 -6.53 -13.48
CA LEU A 42 9.37 -7.48 -13.13
C LEU A 42 10.38 -7.73 -14.27
N PRO A 43 9.97 -7.88 -15.55
CA PRO A 43 10.92 -8.07 -16.65
C PRO A 43 11.84 -6.86 -16.85
N THR A 44 11.28 -5.64 -16.81
CA THR A 44 12.06 -4.40 -16.92
C THR A 44 12.96 -4.20 -15.71
N PHE A 45 12.50 -4.59 -14.52
CA PHE A 45 13.30 -4.54 -13.32
C PHE A 45 14.51 -5.49 -13.41
N TRP A 46 14.29 -6.71 -13.90
CA TRP A 46 15.37 -7.65 -14.16
C TRP A 46 16.39 -7.13 -15.18
N GLU A 47 15.93 -6.50 -16.27
CA GLU A 47 16.83 -5.91 -17.26
C GLU A 47 17.78 -4.88 -16.62
N LYS A 48 17.30 -4.12 -15.64
CA LYS A 48 18.11 -3.15 -14.89
C LYS A 48 19.04 -3.83 -13.89
N LEU A 49 18.54 -4.82 -13.14
CA LEU A 49 19.33 -5.58 -12.18
C LEU A 49 20.46 -6.40 -12.82
N SER A 50 20.27 -6.83 -14.06
CA SER A 50 21.28 -7.59 -14.82
C SER A 50 22.37 -6.72 -15.44
N ARG A 51 22.27 -5.38 -15.31
CA ARG A 51 23.25 -4.39 -15.79
C ARG A 51 23.77 -3.50 -14.65
N PRO A 52 24.43 -4.07 -13.63
CA PRO A 52 24.94 -3.31 -12.48
C PRO A 52 25.89 -2.18 -12.90
N GLU A 53 26.61 -2.29 -14.02
CA GLU A 53 27.50 -1.28 -14.60
C GLU A 53 26.81 0.06 -14.91
N GLY A 54 25.49 0.06 -15.11
CA GLY A 54 24.70 1.28 -15.33
C GLY A 54 24.38 2.06 -14.05
N TYR A 55 24.65 1.49 -12.86
CA TYR A 55 24.19 2.05 -11.59
C TYR A 55 25.30 2.23 -10.57
N GLY A 56 25.15 3.21 -9.69
CA GLY A 56 26.05 3.49 -8.58
C GLY A 56 25.75 2.68 -7.32
N GLY A 57 24.58 2.03 -7.25
CA GLY A 57 24.12 1.30 -6.06
C GLY A 57 22.62 0.99 -6.11
N LEU A 58 22.13 0.34 -5.06
CA LEU A 58 20.72 -0.04 -4.88
C LEU A 58 20.11 0.64 -3.66
N ILE A 59 18.80 0.89 -3.71
CA ILE A 59 18.04 1.39 -2.56
C ILE A 59 16.80 0.52 -2.36
N PHE A 60 16.59 -0.02 -1.15
CA PHE A 60 15.38 -0.74 -0.78
C PHE A 60 14.72 -0.13 0.46
N THR A 61 13.56 0.49 0.30
CA THR A 61 12.81 1.10 1.40
C THR A 61 11.67 0.22 1.92
N SER A 62 11.42 -0.93 1.29
CA SER A 62 10.29 -1.80 1.58
C SER A 62 10.65 -3.27 1.32
N PRO A 63 10.22 -4.22 2.19
CA PRO A 63 10.42 -5.65 1.96
C PRO A 63 9.80 -6.12 0.64
N ARG A 64 8.68 -5.50 0.21
CA ARG A 64 8.05 -5.78 -1.08
C ARG A 64 8.99 -5.53 -2.26
N ALA A 65 9.83 -4.50 -2.20
CA ALA A 65 10.78 -4.25 -3.28
C ALA A 65 11.85 -5.35 -3.38
N VAL A 66 12.19 -5.99 -2.26
CA VAL A 66 13.12 -7.12 -2.19
C VAL A 66 12.46 -8.41 -2.71
N GLU A 67 11.22 -8.66 -2.32
CA GLU A 67 10.43 -9.79 -2.86
C GLU A 67 10.25 -9.68 -4.38
N ALA A 68 10.13 -8.46 -4.93
CA ALA A 68 10.11 -8.26 -6.38
C ALA A 68 11.41 -8.72 -7.05
N VAL A 69 12.56 -8.65 -6.36
CA VAL A 69 13.82 -9.22 -6.86
C VAL A 69 13.71 -10.74 -6.87
N GLU A 70 13.28 -11.35 -5.76
CA GLU A 70 13.11 -12.80 -5.64
C GLU A 70 12.20 -13.35 -6.76
N LEU A 71 11.04 -12.74 -6.97
CA LEU A 71 10.11 -13.11 -8.04
C LEU A 71 10.71 -12.93 -9.44
N SER A 72 11.58 -11.93 -9.62
CA SER A 72 12.30 -11.73 -10.89
C SER A 72 13.36 -12.82 -11.13
N LEU A 73 13.91 -13.40 -10.06
CA LEU A 73 14.93 -14.46 -10.10
C LEU A 73 14.35 -15.86 -10.31
N GLU A 74 13.10 -16.10 -9.95
CA GLU A 74 12.42 -17.40 -10.10
C GLU A 74 12.21 -17.82 -11.56
N GLN A 75 12.38 -16.91 -12.51
CA GLN A 75 12.19 -17.15 -13.94
C GLN A 75 13.52 -17.47 -14.66
N ASP A 76 13.49 -18.36 -15.65
CA ASP A 76 14.48 -18.47 -16.74
C ASP A 76 15.97 -18.53 -16.35
N GLY A 77 16.36 -19.33 -15.34
CA GLY A 77 17.77 -19.51 -14.98
C GLY A 77 18.48 -18.24 -14.46
N LYS A 78 17.71 -17.20 -14.15
CA LYS A 78 18.20 -15.90 -13.66
C LYS A 78 18.82 -16.02 -12.27
N SER A 79 18.35 -16.96 -11.46
CA SER A 79 18.90 -17.30 -10.15
C SER A 79 20.38 -17.71 -10.22
N GLU A 80 20.74 -18.48 -11.23
CA GLU A 80 22.11 -18.95 -11.47
C GLU A 80 23.01 -17.79 -11.88
N VAL A 81 22.55 -16.93 -12.79
CA VAL A 81 23.27 -15.71 -13.20
C VAL A 81 23.48 -14.78 -12.00
N TRP A 82 22.45 -14.63 -11.17
CA TRP A 82 22.52 -13.82 -9.96
C TRP A 82 23.59 -14.32 -8.99
N LYS A 83 23.55 -15.61 -8.66
CA LYS A 83 24.48 -16.23 -7.71
C LYS A 83 25.91 -16.26 -8.23
N LYS A 84 26.10 -16.41 -9.55
CA LYS A 84 27.42 -16.60 -10.17
C LYS A 84 28.18 -15.30 -10.40
N SER A 85 27.52 -14.19 -10.75
CA SER A 85 28.22 -12.95 -11.11
C SER A 85 27.57 -11.67 -10.59
N LEU A 86 26.24 -11.54 -10.68
CA LEU A 86 25.59 -10.25 -10.38
C LEU A 86 25.65 -9.89 -8.91
N ARG A 87 25.48 -10.87 -8.00
CA ARG A 87 25.52 -10.64 -6.55
C ARG A 87 26.82 -9.97 -6.10
N GLU A 88 27.96 -10.48 -6.56
CA GLU A 88 29.28 -9.93 -6.20
C GLU A 88 29.48 -8.54 -6.81
N THR A 89 29.00 -8.33 -8.04
CA THR A 89 29.07 -7.03 -8.71
C THR A 89 28.22 -5.97 -8.02
N TRP A 90 27.04 -6.36 -7.48
CA TRP A 90 26.21 -5.49 -6.67
C TRP A 90 26.79 -5.25 -5.27
N ASN A 91 27.44 -6.24 -4.66
CA ASN A 91 28.12 -6.07 -3.36
C ASN A 91 29.37 -5.18 -3.43
N ALA A 92 29.94 -4.98 -4.61
CA ALA A 92 30.99 -3.98 -4.82
C ALA A 92 30.45 -2.53 -4.80
N LYS A 93 29.13 -2.35 -4.67
CA LYS A 93 28.42 -1.07 -4.68
C LYS A 93 27.60 -0.93 -3.39
N PRO A 94 27.29 0.29 -2.96
CA PRO A 94 26.44 0.49 -1.79
C PRO A 94 25.01 -0.02 -2.05
N VAL A 95 24.50 -0.83 -1.12
CA VAL A 95 23.10 -1.29 -1.07
C VAL A 95 22.43 -0.67 0.15
N TYR A 96 21.66 0.39 -0.08
CA TYR A 96 20.97 1.15 0.95
C TYR A 96 19.65 0.52 1.33
N VAL A 97 19.35 0.38 2.61
CA VAL A 97 18.09 -0.19 3.10
C VAL A 97 17.43 0.66 4.19
N VAL A 98 16.09 0.60 4.27
CA VAL A 98 15.33 1.12 5.41
C VAL A 98 14.68 -0.02 6.17
N GLY A 99 15.03 -0.13 7.45
CA GLY A 99 14.41 -1.04 8.41
C GLY A 99 14.94 -2.48 8.38
N ASN A 100 14.96 -3.10 9.56
CA ASN A 100 15.52 -4.43 9.79
C ASN A 100 14.80 -5.54 8.99
N ALA A 101 13.50 -5.40 8.75
CA ALA A 101 12.73 -6.37 7.97
C ALA A 101 13.25 -6.43 6.52
N THR A 102 13.44 -5.27 5.91
CA THR A 102 13.99 -5.15 4.55
C THR A 102 15.42 -5.65 4.50
N ALA A 103 16.28 -5.23 5.44
CA ALA A 103 17.67 -5.67 5.56
C ALA A 103 17.79 -7.19 5.67
N SER A 104 16.91 -7.82 6.45
CA SER A 104 16.88 -9.28 6.61
C SER A 104 16.58 -10.01 5.30
N LEU A 105 15.71 -9.46 4.45
CA LEU A 105 15.44 -10.04 3.12
C LEU A 105 16.59 -9.77 2.15
N VAL A 106 17.17 -8.57 2.16
CA VAL A 106 18.34 -8.23 1.32
C VAL A 106 19.52 -9.15 1.64
N LYS A 107 19.73 -9.46 2.92
CA LYS A 107 20.74 -10.44 3.34
C LYS A 107 20.47 -11.86 2.81
N LYS A 108 19.20 -12.28 2.70
CA LYS A 108 18.84 -13.57 2.08
C LYS A 108 19.16 -13.62 0.58
N LEU A 109 19.11 -12.48 -0.11
CA LEU A 109 19.59 -12.37 -1.50
C LEU A 109 21.13 -12.44 -1.62
N GLY A 110 21.84 -12.45 -0.48
CA GLY A 110 23.29 -12.45 -0.40
C GLY A 110 23.91 -11.07 -0.68
N LEU A 111 23.13 -10.01 -0.48
CA LEU A 111 23.61 -8.63 -0.57
C LEU A 111 23.98 -8.07 0.80
N GLU A 112 25.04 -7.27 0.87
CA GLU A 112 25.45 -6.57 2.08
C GLU A 112 24.78 -5.21 2.16
N ALA A 113 23.80 -5.10 3.06
CA ALA A 113 22.97 -3.93 3.23
C ALA A 113 23.58 -2.92 4.22
N GLU A 114 23.41 -1.64 3.94
CA GLU A 114 23.75 -0.55 4.85
C GLU A 114 22.56 0.39 5.09
N GLY A 115 22.52 1.03 6.26
CA GLY A 115 21.50 2.04 6.58
C GLY A 115 20.22 1.49 7.23
N GLU A 116 20.18 0.20 7.62
CA GLU A 116 19.01 -0.40 8.29
C GLU A 116 18.56 0.36 9.55
N SER A 117 19.52 1.00 10.25
CA SER A 117 19.31 1.81 11.45
C SER A 117 18.84 3.25 11.19
N SER A 118 18.75 3.67 9.92
CA SER A 118 18.22 4.99 9.54
C SER A 118 16.78 5.18 10.02
N GLY A 119 15.98 4.10 10.05
CA GLY A 119 14.62 4.07 10.56
C GLY A 119 13.55 4.65 9.63
N ASN A 120 13.89 5.60 8.74
CA ASN A 120 12.99 6.15 7.74
C ASN A 120 13.73 6.61 6.47
N ALA A 121 12.95 6.95 5.43
CA ALA A 121 13.46 7.32 4.12
C ALA A 121 14.19 8.68 4.14
N GLU A 122 13.78 9.59 5.01
CA GLU A 122 14.38 10.92 5.18
C GLU A 122 15.81 10.83 5.72
N LYS A 123 16.00 10.10 6.82
CA LYS A 123 17.33 9.89 7.43
C LYS A 123 18.24 9.09 6.51
N LEU A 124 17.69 8.13 5.76
CA LEU A 124 18.46 7.42 4.74
C LEU A 124 18.94 8.38 3.65
N ALA A 125 18.07 9.28 3.17
CA ALA A 125 18.45 10.26 2.17
C ALA A 125 19.54 11.22 2.69
N GLU A 126 19.40 11.74 3.92
CA GLU A 126 20.45 12.55 4.57
C GLU A 126 21.78 11.80 4.65
N TRP A 127 21.73 10.52 5.02
CA TRP A 127 22.92 9.69 5.12
C TRP A 127 23.60 9.47 3.78
N ILE A 128 22.83 9.16 2.73
CA ILE A 128 23.33 9.06 1.35
C ILE A 128 23.96 10.40 0.92
N CYS A 129 23.31 11.52 1.22
CA CYS A 129 23.80 12.86 0.87
C CYS A 129 25.05 13.30 1.64
N SER A 130 25.34 12.68 2.78
CA SER A 130 26.55 12.95 3.55
C SER A 130 27.80 12.25 3.00
N ARG A 131 27.61 11.27 2.11
CA ARG A 131 28.68 10.51 1.45
C ARG A 131 29.08 11.15 0.13
N GLU A 132 30.18 10.64 -0.44
CA GLU A 132 30.61 11.03 -1.78
C GLU A 132 29.52 10.64 -2.81
N PRO A 133 29.05 11.59 -3.65
CA PRO A 133 27.97 11.33 -4.58
C PRO A 133 28.42 10.33 -5.65
N PRO A 134 27.60 9.31 -5.97
CA PRO A 134 27.93 8.37 -7.02
C PRO A 134 27.89 9.05 -8.39
N ALA A 135 28.85 8.72 -9.25
CA ALA A 135 28.86 9.19 -10.65
C ALA A 135 27.72 8.59 -11.49
N LEU A 136 27.22 7.42 -11.09
CA LEU A 136 26.14 6.68 -11.75
C LEU A 136 24.86 6.72 -10.91
N PRO A 137 23.68 6.61 -11.54
CA PRO A 137 22.41 6.67 -10.83
C PRO A 137 22.24 5.54 -9.82
N LEU A 138 21.61 5.83 -8.68
CA LEU A 138 21.15 4.80 -7.74
C LEU A 138 19.84 4.18 -8.26
N LEU A 139 19.78 2.85 -8.36
CA LEU A 139 18.57 2.13 -8.76
C LEU A 139 17.65 1.97 -7.54
N PHE A 140 16.42 2.49 -7.66
CA PHE A 140 15.45 2.51 -6.58
C PHE A 140 14.13 1.81 -6.95
N PRO A 141 14.00 0.50 -6.68
CA PRO A 141 12.71 -0.18 -6.75
C PRO A 141 11.77 0.30 -5.65
N CYS A 142 10.65 0.90 -6.05
CA CYS A 142 9.72 1.56 -5.14
C CYS A 142 8.25 1.17 -5.41
N GLY A 143 7.36 1.65 -4.54
CA GLY A 143 5.93 1.48 -4.71
C GLY A 143 5.35 2.56 -5.62
N ALA A 144 4.12 2.38 -6.12
CA ALA A 144 3.42 3.39 -6.90
C ALA A 144 2.96 4.63 -6.08
N LEU A 145 3.44 4.82 -4.85
CA LEU A 145 3.02 5.91 -3.98
C LEU A 145 3.61 7.23 -4.48
N LYS A 146 2.74 8.23 -4.65
CA LYS A 146 3.16 9.59 -5.01
C LYS A 146 3.76 10.28 -3.79
N GLY A 147 4.89 10.96 -3.99
CA GLY A 147 5.50 11.83 -2.97
C GLY A 147 6.47 11.13 -2.03
N GLU A 148 7.20 10.12 -2.51
CA GLU A 148 8.31 9.57 -1.74
C GLU A 148 9.37 10.66 -1.49
N VAL A 149 9.72 10.88 -0.23
CA VAL A 149 10.62 11.96 0.19
C VAL A 149 12.06 11.72 -0.28
N LEU A 150 12.46 10.45 -0.34
CA LEU A 150 13.82 10.05 -0.72
C LEU A 150 14.19 10.47 -2.16
N PRO A 151 13.39 10.16 -3.21
CA PRO A 151 13.63 10.67 -4.56
C PRO A 151 13.81 12.18 -4.65
N GLN A 152 12.99 12.93 -3.93
CA GLN A 152 13.01 14.40 -3.96
C GLN A 152 14.28 14.93 -3.28
N MET A 153 14.63 14.43 -2.10
CA MET A 153 15.82 14.84 -1.37
C MET A 153 17.12 14.55 -2.14
N LEU A 154 17.23 13.36 -2.75
CA LEU A 154 18.40 13.01 -3.55
C LEU A 154 18.52 13.92 -4.78
N LYS A 155 17.40 14.21 -5.45
CA LYS A 155 17.35 15.14 -6.58
C LYS A 155 17.78 16.56 -6.18
N ASP A 156 17.29 17.07 -5.06
CA ASP A 156 17.62 18.42 -4.56
C ASP A 156 19.10 18.55 -4.19
N LYS A 157 19.76 17.44 -3.87
CA LYS A 157 21.20 17.35 -3.58
C LYS A 157 22.05 16.97 -4.80
N GLY A 158 21.44 16.83 -5.98
CA GLY A 158 22.13 16.52 -7.23
C GLY A 158 22.62 15.07 -7.34
N ILE A 159 22.10 14.16 -6.52
CA ILE A 159 22.44 12.74 -6.58
C ILE A 159 21.58 12.06 -7.67
N PRO A 160 22.19 11.45 -8.69
CA PRO A 160 21.45 10.78 -9.74
C PRO A 160 20.76 9.53 -9.18
N MET A 161 19.48 9.38 -9.49
CA MET A 161 18.68 8.24 -9.03
C MET A 161 17.63 7.89 -10.09
N GLU A 162 17.41 6.59 -10.28
CA GLU A 162 16.38 6.06 -11.17
C GLU A 162 15.38 5.22 -10.37
N SER A 163 14.12 5.66 -10.34
CA SER A 163 13.03 4.93 -9.69
C SER A 163 12.33 3.98 -10.65
N ILE A 164 12.02 2.76 -10.18
CA ILE A 164 11.18 1.81 -10.89
C ILE A 164 10.07 1.31 -9.98
N ILE A 165 8.82 1.43 -10.44
CA ILE A 165 7.66 0.95 -9.71
C ILE A 165 7.57 -0.57 -9.88
N VAL A 166 7.87 -1.32 -8.81
CA VAL A 166 7.86 -2.80 -8.84
C VAL A 166 6.68 -3.40 -8.07
N TYR A 167 5.94 -2.59 -7.31
CA TYR A 167 4.73 -3.04 -6.65
C TYR A 167 3.71 -1.90 -6.47
N ARG A 168 2.44 -2.28 -6.32
CA ARG A 168 1.36 -1.36 -5.92
C ARG A 168 0.46 -1.98 -4.86
N LYS A 169 -0.14 -1.11 -4.06
CA LYS A 169 -1.23 -1.49 -3.13
C LYS A 169 -2.54 -1.62 -3.92
N ILE A 170 -3.25 -2.71 -3.69
CA ILE A 170 -4.59 -2.96 -4.23
C ILE A 170 -5.56 -3.32 -3.09
N PRO A 171 -6.88 -3.14 -3.27
CA PRO A 171 -7.85 -3.76 -2.37
C PRO A 171 -7.65 -5.28 -2.35
N HIS A 172 -7.82 -5.90 -1.19
CA HIS A 172 -7.72 -7.35 -1.09
C HIS A 172 -8.79 -8.00 -2.00
N PRO A 173 -8.42 -8.87 -2.97
CA PRO A 173 -9.35 -9.37 -3.98
C PRO A 173 -10.51 -10.17 -3.36
N GLY A 174 -10.27 -10.83 -2.23
CA GLY A 174 -11.28 -11.56 -1.47
C GLY A 174 -12.11 -10.71 -0.49
N ILE A 175 -11.93 -9.39 -0.42
CA ILE A 175 -12.59 -8.58 0.64
C ILE A 175 -14.12 -8.73 0.62
N GLN A 176 -14.72 -8.67 -0.56
CA GLN A 176 -16.18 -8.75 -0.73
C GLN A 176 -16.70 -10.13 -0.31
N VAL A 177 -16.08 -11.19 -0.85
CA VAL A 177 -16.45 -12.58 -0.55
C VAL A 177 -16.29 -12.89 0.93
N ASN A 178 -15.22 -12.40 1.57
CA ASN A 178 -14.97 -12.60 2.99
C ASN A 178 -16.01 -11.87 3.85
N LEU A 179 -16.39 -10.65 3.49
CA LEU A 179 -17.44 -9.90 4.18
C LEU A 179 -18.79 -10.60 4.06
N ASP A 180 -19.17 -11.01 2.85
CA ASP A 180 -20.44 -11.68 2.59
C ASP A 180 -20.53 -13.01 3.36
N SER A 181 -19.44 -13.79 3.35
CA SER A 181 -19.33 -15.02 4.15
C SER A 181 -19.48 -14.75 5.64
N TYR A 182 -18.84 -13.69 6.15
CA TYR A 182 -18.92 -13.32 7.55
C TYR A 182 -20.35 -12.95 7.95
N TYR A 183 -20.99 -12.00 7.26
CA TYR A 183 -22.36 -11.58 7.60
C TYR A 183 -23.38 -12.70 7.44
N SER A 184 -23.24 -13.58 6.44
CA SER A 184 -24.13 -14.72 6.26
C SER A 184 -24.08 -15.67 7.46
N LYS A 185 -22.88 -15.96 7.99
CA LYS A 185 -22.70 -16.78 9.19
C LYS A 185 -23.23 -16.11 10.45
N GLN A 186 -23.10 -14.79 10.56
CA GLN A 186 -23.58 -14.05 11.74
C GLN A 186 -25.11 -13.92 11.77
N HIS A 187 -25.77 -13.77 10.62
CA HIS A 187 -27.23 -13.71 10.53
C HIS A 187 -27.88 -15.02 10.96
N GLN A 188 -27.27 -16.16 10.61
CA GLN A 188 -27.71 -17.49 11.06
C GLN A 188 -27.55 -17.71 12.58
N GLN A 189 -26.76 -16.87 13.26
CA GLN A 189 -26.42 -17.02 14.68
C GLN A 189 -26.96 -15.89 15.57
N GLY A 190 -27.82 -14.99 15.05
CA GLY A 190 -28.58 -14.00 15.83
C GLY A 190 -27.76 -13.00 16.67
N SER A 191 -26.49 -12.74 16.34
CA SER A 191 -25.57 -11.98 17.20
C SER A 191 -25.45 -10.49 16.82
N ALA A 192 -25.42 -9.60 17.82
CA ALA A 192 -25.14 -8.16 17.64
C ALA A 192 -23.66 -7.91 17.30
N LEU A 193 -23.40 -7.06 16.29
CA LEU A 193 -22.08 -6.88 15.68
C LEU A 193 -21.47 -5.50 15.99
N ALA A 194 -20.21 -5.46 16.43
CA ALA A 194 -19.45 -4.21 16.53
C ALA A 194 -18.35 -4.16 15.47
N LEU A 195 -18.43 -3.18 14.56
CA LEU A 195 -17.43 -2.91 13.53
C LEU A 195 -16.40 -1.91 14.08
N ARG A 196 -15.13 -2.31 14.21
CA ARG A 196 -14.03 -1.39 14.54
C ARG A 196 -13.03 -1.29 13.40
N ARG A 197 -12.77 -0.06 12.94
CA ARG A 197 -11.71 0.25 11.99
C ARG A 197 -10.47 0.68 12.75
N ALA A 198 -9.40 -0.09 12.63
CA ALA A 198 -8.10 0.23 13.22
C ALA A 198 -7.14 0.70 12.13
N SER A 199 -7.36 1.90 11.57
CA SER A 199 -6.34 2.72 10.89
C SER A 199 -6.89 4.08 10.45
N ARG A 200 -6.04 5.11 10.51
CA ARG A 200 -6.29 6.42 9.86
C ARG A 200 -6.53 6.19 8.36
N PRO A 201 -7.43 6.94 7.69
CA PRO A 201 -7.72 6.71 6.29
C PRO A 201 -6.52 7.12 5.43
N ALA A 202 -5.73 6.15 4.98
CA ALA A 202 -4.76 6.34 3.91
C ALA A 202 -5.37 6.03 2.52
N SER A 203 -6.65 5.64 2.45
CA SER A 203 -7.33 5.42 1.17
C SER A 203 -8.87 5.58 1.28
N PRO A 204 -9.54 6.05 0.21
CA PRO A 204 -10.99 6.27 0.19
C PRO A 204 -11.82 4.98 0.07
N PHE A 205 -11.21 3.80 0.04
CA PHE A 205 -11.86 2.55 -0.35
C PHE A 205 -12.76 1.91 0.72
N SER A 206 -13.09 2.62 1.80
CA SER A 206 -13.86 2.03 2.90
C SER A 206 -15.11 2.82 3.33
N ALA A 207 -15.63 3.84 2.67
CA ALA A 207 -16.93 4.42 3.10
C ALA A 207 -17.85 4.83 1.93
N PRO A 208 -19.18 4.59 2.00
CA PRO A 208 -19.94 3.58 2.75
C PRO A 208 -20.79 2.66 1.85
N LEU A 209 -20.50 1.35 1.84
CA LEU A 209 -21.44 0.31 1.36
C LEU A 209 -22.42 -0.17 2.46
N ALA A 210 -22.22 0.27 3.71
CA ALA A 210 -22.91 -0.27 4.89
C ALA A 210 -24.22 0.44 5.26
N SER A 211 -24.72 1.40 4.47
CA SER A 211 -25.95 2.16 4.80
C SER A 211 -27.24 1.59 4.20
N ARG A 212 -27.20 0.48 3.43
CA ARG A 212 -28.37 0.00 2.69
C ARG A 212 -29.14 -1.18 3.30
N THR A 213 -28.71 -1.75 4.43
CA THR A 213 -29.33 -2.98 4.98
C THR A 213 -29.91 -2.85 6.39
N ALA A 214 -29.95 -1.65 6.98
CA ALA A 214 -30.39 -1.44 8.37
C ALA A 214 -31.74 -0.69 8.52
N SER A 215 -32.62 -0.73 7.52
CA SER A 215 -33.94 -0.09 7.62
C SER A 215 -35.03 -0.93 6.96
N SER A 216 -35.40 -2.06 7.58
CA SER A 216 -36.66 -2.75 7.27
C SER A 216 -37.12 -3.68 8.40
N THR A 217 -37.30 -3.16 9.62
CA THR A 217 -38.10 -3.83 10.64
C THR A 217 -38.66 -2.80 11.62
N PHE A 218 -39.80 -2.20 11.31
CA PHE A 218 -40.84 -1.86 12.30
C PHE A 218 -42.13 -1.56 11.52
N GLY A 219 -43.11 -2.46 11.63
CA GLY A 219 -44.42 -2.35 11.00
C GLY A 219 -45.44 -1.67 11.92
N SER A 220 -46.18 -0.75 11.31
CA SER A 220 -47.64 -0.53 11.38
C SER A 220 -48.31 -0.17 12.72
N SER A 221 -48.91 1.03 12.79
CA SER A 221 -50.36 1.24 12.52
C SER A 221 -50.81 2.71 12.68
N PRO A 222 -52.01 3.10 12.17
CA PRO A 222 -52.30 4.42 11.61
C PRO A 222 -53.27 5.28 12.44
N GLU A 223 -53.31 6.61 12.21
CA GLU A 223 -54.56 7.39 11.98
C GLU A 223 -54.35 8.92 11.80
N ALA A 224 -55.29 9.50 11.06
CA ALA A 224 -55.81 10.88 11.07
C ALA A 224 -55.06 12.05 10.36
N ALA A 225 -55.44 12.23 9.10
CA ALA A 225 -55.85 13.46 8.39
C ALA A 225 -55.55 14.86 8.97
N SER A 226 -54.90 15.71 8.16
CA SER A 226 -55.51 16.97 7.68
C SER A 226 -54.70 17.69 6.60
N SER A 227 -55.44 18.24 5.65
CA SER A 227 -55.10 19.07 4.48
C SER A 227 -54.25 20.32 4.75
N LYS A 228 -53.40 20.72 3.78
CA LYS A 228 -53.52 22.02 3.04
C LYS A 228 -52.37 22.29 2.04
N SER A 229 -52.81 22.69 0.83
CA SER A 229 -52.28 23.69 -0.13
C SER A 229 -50.82 23.68 -0.63
N SER A 230 -50.70 23.32 -1.92
CA SER A 230 -50.12 24.10 -3.04
C SER A 230 -49.09 25.21 -2.77
N SER A 231 -47.89 25.06 -3.37
CA SER A 231 -47.28 26.07 -4.27
C SER A 231 -45.89 25.61 -4.75
N GLN A 232 -45.71 25.43 -6.07
CA GLN A 232 -44.40 25.42 -6.74
C GLN A 232 -43.76 26.82 -6.75
N PRO A 233 -42.43 26.91 -6.96
CA PRO A 233 -42.00 27.75 -8.08
C PRO A 233 -40.85 27.16 -8.93
N SER A 234 -41.11 27.18 -10.24
CA SER A 234 -40.28 27.66 -11.38
C SER A 234 -38.75 27.51 -11.40
N ALA A 235 -38.28 26.98 -12.53
CA ALA A 235 -36.89 26.86 -12.97
C ALA A 235 -36.19 28.23 -13.24
N PRO A 236 -34.85 28.30 -13.15
CA PRO A 236 -34.10 29.52 -13.45
C PRO A 236 -33.82 29.74 -14.96
N PRO A 237 -33.68 31.00 -15.43
CA PRO A 237 -33.39 31.34 -16.82
C PRO A 237 -31.89 31.20 -17.21
N PRO A 238 -31.55 31.18 -18.52
CA PRO A 238 -30.23 30.80 -19.02
C PRO A 238 -29.17 31.90 -18.93
N ARG A 239 -27.89 31.46 -18.93
CA ARG A 239 -26.66 32.29 -18.80
C ARG A 239 -26.38 33.16 -20.04
N ALA A 240 -25.85 34.35 -19.79
CA ALA A 240 -25.37 35.31 -20.80
C ALA A 240 -24.02 34.90 -21.42
N PRO A 241 -23.67 35.38 -22.65
CA PRO A 241 -22.47 34.99 -23.37
C PRO A 241 -21.21 35.80 -22.97
N TRP A 242 -20.05 35.19 -23.17
CA TRP A 242 -18.71 35.71 -22.81
C TRP A 242 -18.23 36.81 -23.78
N PRO A 243 -17.43 37.79 -23.31
CA PRO A 243 -16.84 38.82 -24.16
C PRO A 243 -15.58 38.32 -24.93
N PRO A 244 -15.21 38.97 -26.05
CA PRO A 244 -14.16 38.51 -26.96
C PRO A 244 -12.74 38.81 -26.46
N ARG A 245 -11.79 37.97 -26.88
CA ARG A 245 -10.35 38.12 -26.65
C ARG A 245 -9.78 39.26 -27.49
N ALA A 246 -8.92 40.09 -26.89
CA ALA A 246 -8.05 41.02 -27.59
C ALA A 246 -6.60 40.52 -27.54
N CYS A 247 -5.97 40.38 -28.71
CA CYS A 247 -4.51 40.39 -28.88
C CYS A 247 -4.08 41.83 -29.18
N PRO A 248 -2.84 42.20 -28.82
CA PRO A 248 -1.78 42.20 -29.84
C PRO A 248 -0.62 41.27 -29.48
#